data_AF-A0A9J6FII0-F1
#
_entry.id   AF-A0A9J6FII0-F1
#
_cell.length_a   1.000
_cell.length_b   1.000
_cell.length_c   1.000
_cell.angle_alpha   90.00
_cell.angle_beta   90.00
_cell.angle_gamma   90.00
#
_symmetry.space_group_name_H-M   'P 1'
#
loop_
_entity.id
_entity.type
_entity.pdbx_description
1 polymer ?
#
loop_
_entity_poly.entity_id
_entity_poly.type
_entity_poly.pdbx_seq_one_letter_code
_entity_poly.pdbx_strand_id
1 'polypeptide(L)'
;MLSFWRSWATEYLLELSSRPIKSAAAVRAGDIVLVDDPLRPRQTWRLARITDLHVGRDGKIRACSVKLADGLQLQRSIRMLYPLEGRSAENS
;
A
#
# COMPACT_ATOMS: atom_id res chain seq x y z
N MET A 1 26.92 -18.72 20.38
CA MET A 1 26.92 -17.74 19.26
C MET A 1 25.65 -17.78 18.40
N LEU A 2 24.99 -18.93 18.21
CA LEU A 2 23.71 -19.05 17.46
C LEU A 2 22.45 -18.65 18.24
N SER A 3 22.54 -18.53 19.57
CA SER A 3 21.41 -18.22 20.46
C SER A 3 20.89 -16.80 20.27
N PHE A 4 21.79 -15.82 20.16
CA PHE A 4 21.43 -14.42 19.93
C PHE A 4 20.62 -14.24 18.64
N TRP A 5 21.08 -14.83 17.53
CA TRP A 5 20.39 -14.75 16.24
C TRP A 5 19.02 -15.45 16.25
N ARG A 6 18.88 -16.56 16.98
CA ARG A 6 17.59 -17.23 17.16
C ARG A 6 16.61 -16.37 17.97
N SER A 7 17.05 -15.87 19.13
CA SER A 7 16.21 -15.02 19.98
C SER A 7 15.81 -13.74 19.23
N TRP A 8 16.77 -13.08 18.59
CA TRP A 8 16.53 -11.88 17.79
C TRP A 8 15.56 -12.15 16.63
N ALA A 9 15.76 -13.22 15.86
CA ALA A 9 14.88 -13.56 14.75
C ALA A 9 13.46 -13.90 15.22
N THR A 10 13.31 -14.61 16.33
CA THR A 10 11.99 -14.95 16.88
C THR A 10 11.25 -13.73 17.40
N GLU A 11 11.91 -12.89 18.18
CA GLU A 11 11.34 -11.67 18.74
C GLU A 11 10.99 -10.67 17.62
N TYR A 12 11.90 -10.46 16.67
CA TYR A 12 11.67 -9.60 15.51
C TYR A 12 10.52 -10.10 14.61
N LEU A 13 10.42 -11.40 14.36
CA LEU A 13 9.32 -11.98 13.57
C LEU A 13 7.98 -11.87 14.31
N LEU A 14 7.96 -12.04 15.64
CA LEU A 14 6.79 -11.82 16.48
C LEU A 14 6.33 -10.36 16.41
N GLU A 15 7.25 -9.41 16.53
CA GLU A 15 6.96 -7.98 16.37
C GLU A 15 6.45 -7.66 14.97
N LEU A 16 7.07 -8.22 13.93
CA LEU A 16 6.66 -8.01 12.54
C LEU A 16 5.27 -8.58 12.27
N SER A 17 4.97 -9.77 12.80
CA SER A 17 3.66 -10.41 12.66
C SER A 17 2.56 -9.70 13.47
N SER A 18 2.91 -9.04 14.58
CA SER A 18 1.97 -8.27 15.39
C SER A 18 1.52 -6.96 14.73
N ARG A 19 2.23 -6.51 13.68
CA ARG A 19 1.80 -5.32 12.93
C ARG A 19 0.52 -5.68 12.18
N PRO A 20 -0.61 -5.02 12.48
CA PRO A 20 -1.81 -5.23 11.68
C PRO A 20 -1.46 -4.86 10.24
N ILE A 21 -1.76 -5.75 9.30
CA ILE A 21 -1.79 -5.41 7.88
C ILE A 21 -2.72 -4.20 7.83
N LYS A 22 -2.15 -2.99 7.67
CA LYS A 22 -2.92 -1.75 7.71
C LYS A 22 -3.94 -1.84 6.59
N SER A 23 -5.15 -2.24 6.94
CA SER A 23 -6.26 -2.45 6.04
C SER A 23 -6.48 -1.15 5.31
N ALA A 24 -6.15 -1.12 4.02
CA ALA A 24 -6.36 0.02 3.11
C ALA A 24 -6.35 1.35 3.86
N ALA A 25 -5.16 1.78 4.33
CA ALA A 25 -5.02 3.11 4.92
C ALA A 25 -5.77 4.10 4.03
N ALA A 26 -6.65 4.90 4.63
CA ALA A 26 -7.64 5.69 3.90
C ALA A 26 -7.00 6.42 2.71
N VAL A 27 -7.26 5.88 1.52
CA VAL A 27 -6.57 6.27 0.29
C VAL A 27 -7.09 7.65 -0.14
N ARG A 28 -6.18 8.61 -0.39
CA ARG A 28 -6.52 9.97 -0.81
C ARG A 28 -5.98 10.27 -2.21
N ALA A 29 -6.61 11.23 -2.87
CA ALA A 29 -6.04 11.80 -4.08
C ALA A 29 -4.69 12.46 -3.73
N GLY A 30 -3.68 12.20 -4.55
CA GLY A 30 -2.30 12.64 -4.34
C GLY A 30 -1.38 11.61 -3.69
N ASP A 31 -1.90 10.56 -3.06
CA ASP A 31 -1.08 9.54 -2.40
C ASP A 31 -0.28 8.71 -3.43
N ILE A 32 0.93 8.31 -3.05
CA ILE A 32 1.79 7.40 -3.83
C ILE A 32 1.54 5.95 -3.40
N VAL A 33 1.20 5.12 -4.36
CA VAL A 33 0.84 3.71 -4.18
C VAL A 33 1.60 2.81 -5.15
N LEU A 34 1.86 1.59 -4.73
CA LEU A 34 2.28 0.49 -5.59
C LEU A 34 1.03 -0.15 -6.20
N VAL A 35 1.09 -0.38 -7.51
CA VAL A 35 0.02 -1.04 -8.26
C VAL A 35 0.33 -2.52 -8.41
N ASP A 36 -0.57 -3.37 -7.92
CA ASP A 36 -0.51 -4.81 -8.13
C ASP A 36 -0.63 -5.13 -9.63
N ASP A 37 0.37 -5.82 -10.13
CA ASP A 37 0.42 -6.33 -11.50
C ASP A 37 0.71 -7.84 -11.41
N PRO A 38 -0.25 -8.71 -11.75
CA PRO A 38 -0.06 -10.16 -11.64
C PRO A 38 1.01 -10.70 -12.58
N LEU A 39 1.42 -9.93 -13.59
CA LEU A 39 2.49 -10.30 -14.52
C LEU A 39 3.88 -9.91 -14.00
N ARG A 40 3.95 -9.19 -12.87
CA ARG A 40 5.20 -8.70 -12.30
C ARG A 40 5.40 -9.21 -10.87
N PRO A 41 6.62 -9.65 -10.52
CA PRO A 41 6.97 -9.90 -9.12
C PRO A 41 6.70 -8.66 -8.25
N ARG A 42 6.37 -8.88 -6.97
CA ARG A 42 6.03 -7.80 -6.02
C ARG A 42 7.10 -6.70 -5.93
N GLN A 43 8.37 -7.07 -6.02
CA GLN A 43 9.49 -6.12 -5.99
C GLN A 43 9.55 -5.17 -7.20
N THR A 44 8.83 -5.47 -8.28
CA THR A 44 8.81 -4.67 -9.52
C THR A 44 7.42 -4.09 -9.81
N TRP A 45 6.55 -4.07 -8.80
CA TRP A 45 5.29 -3.34 -8.88
C TRP A 45 5.53 -1.86 -9.17
N ARG A 46 4.69 -1.33 -10.05
CA ARG A 46 4.87 0.04 -10.56
C ARG A 46 4.33 1.03 -9.53
N LEU A 47 5.08 2.10 -9.31
CA LEU A 47 4.61 3.24 -8.54
C LEU A 47 3.62 4.06 -9.37
N ALA A 48 2.56 4.50 -8.70
CA ALA A 48 1.58 5.40 -9.27
C ALA A 48 1.09 6.39 -8.22
N ARG A 49 0.66 7.56 -8.67
CA ARG A 49 -0.01 8.56 -7.84
C ARG A 49 -1.50 8.49 -8.06
N ILE A 50 -2.31 8.50 -7.01
CA ILE A 50 -3.76 8.56 -7.16
C ILE A 50 -4.17 9.94 -7.63
N THR A 51 -4.92 9.98 -8.73
CA THR A 51 -5.45 11.22 -9.32
C THR A 51 -6.88 11.46 -8.89
N ASP A 52 -7.71 10.40 -8.83
CA ASP A 52 -9.15 10.51 -8.58
C ASP A 52 -9.69 9.29 -7.83
N LEU A 53 -10.73 9.46 -7.02
CA LEU A 53 -11.32 8.42 -6.17
C LEU A 53 -12.77 8.17 -6.60
N HIS A 54 -13.08 6.93 -6.97
CA HIS A 54 -14.43 6.55 -7.41
C HIS A 54 -15.23 6.03 -6.22
N VAL A 55 -16.13 6.88 -5.72
CA VAL A 55 -17.03 6.56 -4.62
C VAL A 55 -18.29 5.88 -5.15
N GLY A 56 -18.65 4.73 -4.59
CA GLY A 56 -19.90 4.05 -4.91
C GLY A 56 -21.12 4.76 -4.30
N ARG A 57 -22.33 4.33 -4.69
CA ARG A 57 -23.60 4.87 -4.15
C ARG A 57 -23.74 4.69 -2.63
N ASP A 58 -23.02 3.74 -2.06
CA ASP A 58 -22.98 3.44 -0.63
C ASP A 58 -21.89 4.23 0.13
N GLY A 59 -21.27 5.23 -0.52
CA GLY A 59 -20.23 6.06 0.08
C GLY A 59 -18.86 5.38 0.22
N LYS A 60 -18.71 4.14 -0.28
CA LYS A 60 -17.46 3.38 -0.17
C LYS A 60 -16.62 3.52 -1.43
N ILE A 61 -15.33 3.78 -1.25
CA ILE A 61 -14.36 3.83 -2.34
C ILE A 61 -13.96 2.39 -2.68
N ARG A 62 -14.16 1.99 -3.94
CA ARG A 62 -13.78 0.65 -4.42
C ARG A 62 -12.72 0.69 -5.51
N ALA A 63 -12.66 1.79 -6.26
CA ALA A 63 -11.70 1.99 -7.32
C ALA A 63 -11.17 3.42 -7.27
N CYS A 64 -9.99 3.63 -7.84
CA CYS A 64 -9.42 4.95 -8.03
C CYS A 64 -8.66 4.99 -9.36
N SER A 65 -8.53 6.19 -9.90
CA SER A 65 -7.70 6.47 -11.06
C SER A 65 -6.29 6.81 -10.57
N VAL A 66 -5.30 6.08 -11.07
CA VAL A 66 -3.89 6.28 -10.73
C VAL A 66 -3.10 6.66 -11.97
N LYS A 67 -2.11 7.54 -11.81
CA LYS A 67 -1.18 7.96 -12.86
C LYS A 67 0.20 7.39 -12.56
N LEU A 68 0.73 6.62 -13.51
CA LEU A 68 2.08 6.07 -13.42
C LEU A 68 3.12 7.12 -13.83
N ALA A 69 4.40 6.84 -13.54
CA ALA A 69 5.52 7.72 -13.87
C ALA A 69 5.69 7.97 -15.38
N ASP A 70 5.26 7.01 -16.22
CA ASP A 70 5.24 7.12 -17.68
C ASP A 70 4.09 7.99 -18.21
N GLY A 71 3.25 8.52 -17.31
CA GLY A 71 2.08 9.33 -17.65
C GLY A 71 0.82 8.53 -17.93
N LEU A 72 0.88 7.20 -17.97
CA LEU A 72 -0.28 6.34 -18.21
C LEU A 72 -1.26 6.44 -17.03
N GLN A 73 -2.53 6.65 -17.34
CA GLN A 73 -3.60 6.66 -16.34
C GLN A 73 -4.35 5.32 -16.38
N LEU A 74 -4.44 4.68 -15.22
CA LEU A 74 -5.10 3.38 -15.04
C LEU A 74 -6.17 3.49 -13.97
N GLN A 75 -7.29 2.80 -14.19
CA GLN A 75 -8.28 2.59 -13.14
C GLN A 75 -8.01 1.26 -12.43
N ARG A 76 -7.85 1.29 -11.11
CA ARG A 76 -7.55 0.10 -10.31
C ARG A 76 -8.41 0.04 -9.06
N SER A 77 -8.72 -1.18 -8.64
CA SER A 77 -9.39 -1.43 -7.36
C SER A 77 -8.45 -1.07 -6.21
N ILE A 78 -9.00 -0.53 -5.11
CA ILE A 78 -8.21 -0.22 -3.91
C ILE A 78 -7.49 -1.44 -3.35
N ARG A 79 -8.05 -2.64 -3.52
CA ARG A 79 -7.40 -3.88 -3.05
C ARG A 79 -6.11 -4.21 -3.79
N MET A 80 -5.93 -3.64 -4.98
CA MET A 80 -4.75 -3.81 -5.83
C MET A 80 -3.75 -2.66 -5.65
N LEU A 81 -3.93 -1.83 -4.62
CA LEU A 81 -3.10 -0.66 -4.37
C LEU A 81 -2.54 -0.73 -2.95
N TYR A 82 -1.24 -0.55 -2.85
CA TYR A 82 -0.52 -0.62 -1.59
C TYR A 82 0.15 0.73 -1.31
N PRO A 83 -0.20 1.42 -0.21
CA PRO A 83 0.43 2.70 0.12
C PRO A 83 1.91 2.49 0.42
N LEU A 84 2.77 3.30 -0.20
CA LEU A 84 4.21 3.26 0.05
C LEU A 84 4.54 3.97 1.37
N GLU A 85 3.92 5.12 1.59
CA GLU A 85 4.09 5.94 2.78
C GLU A 85 3.00 5.58 3.80
N GLY A 86 3.40 5.10 4.98
CA GLY A 86 2.50 5.06 6.12
C GLY A 86 2.38 6.48 6.66
N ARG A 87 1.30 7.19 6.33
CA ARG A 87 1.08 8.57 6.78
C ARG A 87 1.36 8.69 8.29
N SER A 88 2.44 9.40 8.62
CA SER A 88 2.69 9.84 9.99
C SER A 88 1.50 10.72 10.37
N ALA A 89 0.82 10.40 11.46
CA ALA A 89 -0.19 11.27 12.03
C ALA A 89 0.53 12.50 12.57
N GLU A 90 0.75 13.48 11.70
CA GLU A 90 1.24 14.79 12.08
C GLU A 90 0.05 15.53 12.69
N ASN A 91 -0.07 15.39 14.02
CA ASN A 91 -0.98 16.18 14.84
C ASN A 91 -0.58 17.65 14.70
N SER A 92 -1.47 18.47 14.16
CA SER A 92 -1.49 19.92 14.41
C SER A 92 -2.16 20.20 15.75
#